data_AF-A0A1I0IRB4-F1
#
_entry.id   AF-A0A1I0IRB4-F1
#
_cell.length_a   1.000
_cell.length_b   1.000
_cell.length_c   1.000
_cell.angle_alpha   90.00
_cell.angle_beta   90.00
_cell.angle_gamma   90.00
#
_symmetry.space_group_name_H-M   'P 1'
#
loop_
_entity.id
_entity.type
_entity.pdbx_description
1 polymer ?
#
loop_
_entity_poly.entity_id
_entity_poly.type
_entity_poly.pdbx_seq_one_letter_code
_entity_poly.pdbx_strand_id
1 'polypeptide(L)'
;MKITPDNAQFAAYTRLTLSARFQKHIKYGTKFGGQSNDIGFSQFKEILEKEKVVNEKNVRDMSSFHEKALQVQMNYGKNPSHTLKVWEVMDKAFQLGLVDNDETLLNRINSMV
;
A
#
# COMPACT_ATOMS: atom_id res chain seq x y z
N MET A 1 22.54 2.29 -3.96
CA MET A 1 21.20 2.35 -4.59
C MET A 1 20.49 3.60 -4.05
N LYS A 2 20.26 4.62 -4.88
CA LYS A 2 19.60 5.86 -4.41
C LYS A 2 18.10 5.61 -4.31
N ILE A 3 17.59 5.45 -3.09
CA ILE A 3 16.15 5.56 -2.82
C ILE A 3 15.82 7.03 -3.02
N THR A 4 15.32 7.40 -4.20
CA THR A 4 14.80 8.75 -4.43
C THR A 4 13.33 8.81 -3.97
N PRO A 5 12.90 9.89 -3.30
CA PRO A 5 11.51 10.11 -2.89
C PRO A 5 10.48 10.05 -4.03
N ASP A 6 10.94 10.18 -5.29
CA ASP A 6 10.12 10.05 -6.50
C ASP A 6 9.79 8.60 -6.91
N ASN A 7 10.21 7.61 -6.13
CA ASN A 7 9.82 6.23 -6.40
C ASN A 7 8.36 5.99 -5.99
N ALA A 8 7.48 5.93 -6.98
CA ALA A 8 6.05 5.65 -6.81
C ALA A 8 5.79 4.37 -5.99
N GLN A 9 6.67 3.35 -6.07
CA GLN A 9 6.56 2.14 -5.25
C GLN A 9 6.78 2.43 -3.77
N PHE A 10 7.72 3.29 -3.43
CA PHE A 10 7.96 3.68 -2.04
C PHE A 10 6.84 4.57 -1.50
N ALA A 11 6.30 5.45 -2.32
CA ALA A 11 5.12 6.25 -1.98
C ALA A 11 3.87 5.37 -1.75
N ALA A 12 3.65 4.35 -2.59
CA ALA A 12 2.59 3.36 -2.38
C ALA A 12 2.80 2.56 -1.10
N TYR A 13 4.02 2.05 -0.87
CA TYR A 13 4.39 1.30 0.33
C TYR A 13 4.12 2.10 1.61
N THR A 14 4.56 3.36 1.66
CA THR A 14 4.36 4.21 2.85
C THR A 14 2.89 4.55 3.09
N ARG A 15 2.08 4.67 2.03
CA ARG A 15 0.62 4.84 2.17
C ARG A 15 -0.04 3.61 2.79
N LEU A 16 0.27 2.43 2.26
CA LEU A 16 -0.32 1.16 2.70
C LEU A 16 0.21 0.69 4.08
N THR A 17 1.28 1.28 4.59
CA THR A 17 1.83 0.96 5.93
C THR A 17 1.54 2.05 6.96
N LEU A 18 1.96 3.29 6.70
CA LEU A 18 1.85 4.39 7.68
C LEU A 18 0.49 5.07 7.64
N SER A 19 -0.03 5.38 6.45
CA SER A 19 -1.28 6.18 6.36
C SER A 19 -2.48 5.39 6.88
N ALA A 20 -2.57 4.11 6.54
CA ALA A 20 -3.63 3.24 7.03
C ALA A 20 -3.55 3.00 8.56
N ARG A 21 -2.34 2.89 9.14
CA ARG A 21 -2.17 2.86 10.61
C ARG A 21 -2.58 4.16 11.29
N PHE A 22 -2.24 5.30 10.68
CA PHE A 22 -2.63 6.61 11.20
C PHE A 22 -4.17 6.78 11.21
N GLN A 23 -4.84 6.31 10.15
CA GLN A 23 -6.30 6.30 10.09
C GLN A 23 -6.93 5.43 11.19
N LYS A 24 -6.37 4.24 11.47
CA LYS A 24 -6.84 3.38 12.58
C LYS A 24 -6.65 4.05 13.94
N HIS A 25 -5.53 4.74 14.15
CA HIS A 25 -5.30 5.52 15.36
C HIS A 25 -6.38 6.60 15.54
N ILE A 26 -6.66 7.38 14.49
CA ILE A 26 -7.71 8.41 14.52
C ILE A 26 -9.09 7.80 14.78
N LYS A 27 -9.42 6.70 14.11
CA LYS A 27 -10.77 6.11 14.16
C LYS A 27 -11.06 5.33 15.44
N TYR A 28 -10.06 4.64 15.98
CA TYR A 28 -10.25 3.66 17.07
C TYR A 28 -9.40 3.95 18.32
N GLY A 29 -8.57 5.01 18.33
CA GLY A 29 -7.70 5.35 19.46
C GLY A 29 -6.56 4.35 19.71
N THR A 30 -6.28 3.43 18.78
CA THR A 30 -5.19 2.44 18.90
C THR A 30 -3.84 3.12 19.04
N LYS A 31 -2.96 2.69 19.96
CA LYS A 31 -1.63 3.31 20.14
C LYS A 31 -0.88 3.46 18.81
N PHE A 32 -0.48 4.69 18.51
CA PHE A 32 0.39 5.00 17.38
C PHE A 32 1.85 4.77 17.79
N GLY A 33 2.59 4.01 16.99
CA GLY A 33 3.97 3.61 17.30
C GLY A 33 4.09 2.19 17.87
N GLY A 34 5.07 1.45 17.35
CA GLY A 34 5.34 0.03 17.62
C GLY A 34 5.91 -0.64 16.37
N GLN A 35 6.80 -1.64 16.53
CA GLN A 35 7.33 -2.43 15.41
C GLN A 35 6.16 -2.94 14.56
N SER A 36 6.14 -2.55 13.29
CA SER A 36 5.15 -3.09 12.36
C SER A 36 5.59 -4.49 11.98
N ASN A 37 4.63 -5.42 11.87
CA ASN A 37 4.96 -6.73 11.34
C ASN A 37 4.97 -6.69 9.80
N ASP A 38 4.33 -5.70 9.15
CA ASP A 38 4.30 -5.47 7.69
C ASP A 38 5.55 -5.95 6.95
N ILE A 39 5.33 -6.55 5.77
CA ILE A 39 6.42 -6.89 4.86
C ILE A 39 7.32 -5.68 4.62
N GLY A 40 8.64 -5.91 4.53
CA GLY A 40 9.58 -4.83 4.23
C GLY A 40 9.43 -4.31 2.80
N PHE A 41 9.88 -3.08 2.56
CA PHE A 41 9.81 -2.45 1.23
C PHE A 41 10.46 -3.30 0.11
N SER A 42 11.61 -3.93 0.38
CA SER A 42 12.28 -4.80 -0.60
C SER A 42 11.40 -5.98 -1.01
N GLN A 43 10.70 -6.58 -0.06
CA GLN A 43 9.81 -7.71 -0.31
C GLN A 43 8.54 -7.28 -1.04
N PHE A 44 7.96 -6.15 -0.64
CA PHE A 44 6.84 -5.53 -1.35
C PHE A 44 7.18 -5.29 -2.84
N LYS A 45 8.36 -4.72 -3.10
CA LYS A 45 8.85 -4.49 -4.45
C LYS A 45 9.03 -5.79 -5.22
N GLU A 46 9.67 -6.79 -4.63
CA GLU A 46 9.90 -8.10 -5.27
C GLU A 46 8.60 -8.75 -5.71
N ILE A 47 7.54 -8.66 -4.90
CA ILE A 47 6.24 -9.25 -5.21
C ILE A 47 5.56 -8.53 -6.36
N LEU A 48 5.61 -7.19 -6.37
CA LEU A 48 5.07 -6.39 -7.47
C LEU A 48 5.78 -6.68 -8.79
N GLU A 49 7.10 -6.89 -8.75
CA GLU A 49 7.92 -7.23 -9.93
C GLU A 49 7.65 -8.65 -10.42
N LYS A 50 7.45 -9.61 -9.50
CA LYS A 50 7.16 -11.02 -9.83
C LYS A 50 5.69 -11.29 -10.14
N GLU A 51 4.81 -10.31 -9.96
CA GLU A 51 3.35 -10.43 -10.11
C GLU A 51 2.77 -11.61 -9.30
N LYS A 52 3.37 -11.87 -8.14
CA LYS A 52 3.02 -13.04 -7.33
C LYS A 52 1.78 -12.74 -6.51
N VAL A 53 0.69 -13.47 -6.76
CA VAL A 53 -0.48 -13.45 -5.86
C VAL A 53 -0.08 -14.05 -4.52
N VAL A 54 -0.35 -13.31 -3.45
CA VAL A 54 0.14 -13.59 -2.10
C VAL A 54 -0.94 -14.18 -1.21
N ASN A 55 -2.18 -13.73 -1.41
CA ASN A 55 -3.36 -14.26 -0.73
C ASN A 55 -4.59 -14.05 -1.62
N GLU A 56 -5.08 -15.12 -2.24
CA GLU A 56 -6.24 -15.08 -3.15
C GLU A 56 -7.49 -14.49 -2.50
N LYS A 57 -7.69 -14.69 -1.19
CA LYS A 57 -8.85 -14.15 -0.47
C LYS A 57 -8.85 -12.63 -0.34
N ASN A 58 -7.68 -12.02 -0.53
CA ASN A 58 -7.49 -10.58 -0.45
C ASN A 58 -7.39 -9.92 -1.83
N VAL A 59 -7.46 -10.70 -2.92
CA VAL A 59 -7.47 -10.17 -4.28
C VAL A 59 -8.77 -9.43 -4.53
N ARG A 60 -8.67 -8.14 -4.84
CA ARG A 60 -9.80 -7.25 -5.12
C ARG A 60 -9.30 -5.98 -5.78
N ASP A 61 -10.22 -5.15 -6.25
CA ASP A 61 -9.95 -3.78 -6.67
C ASP A 61 -9.55 -2.90 -5.48
N MET A 62 -8.83 -1.82 -5.76
CA MET A 62 -8.49 -0.81 -4.75
C MET A 62 -9.74 -0.30 -4.03
N SER A 63 -9.66 -0.16 -2.72
CA SER A 63 -10.77 0.37 -1.94
C SER A 63 -11.05 1.83 -2.29
N SER A 64 -12.34 2.21 -2.26
CA SER A 64 -12.77 3.60 -2.53
C SER A 64 -12.12 4.63 -1.60
N PHE A 65 -11.61 4.21 -0.44
CA PHE A 65 -10.86 5.08 0.46
C PHE A 65 -9.55 5.56 -0.19
N HIS A 66 -8.75 4.64 -0.72
CA HIS A 66 -7.49 4.97 -1.37
C HIS A 66 -7.70 5.63 -2.73
N GLU A 67 -8.70 5.18 -3.50
CA GLU A 67 -9.05 5.78 -4.79
C GLU A 67 -9.42 7.26 -4.63
N LYS A 68 -10.31 7.59 -3.68
CA LYS A 68 -10.71 8.99 -3.44
C LYS A 68 -9.52 9.84 -3.00
N ALA A 69 -8.66 9.32 -2.14
CA ALA A 69 -7.47 10.05 -1.69
C ALA A 69 -6.51 10.35 -2.86
N LEU A 70 -6.30 9.37 -3.75
CA LEU A 70 -5.46 9.55 -4.93
C LEU A 70 -6.13 10.45 -5.99
N GLN A 71 -7.44 10.35 -6.18
CA GLN A 71 -8.19 11.21 -7.09
C GLN A 71 -8.12 12.68 -6.67
N VAL A 72 -8.30 12.97 -5.37
CA VAL A 72 -8.09 14.31 -4.82
C VAL A 72 -6.66 14.79 -5.09
N GLN A 73 -5.66 13.94 -4.86
CA GLN A 73 -4.28 14.31 -5.14
C GLN A 73 -3.98 14.48 -6.64
N MET A 74 -4.63 13.74 -7.54
CA MET A 74 -4.48 13.97 -8.99
C MET A 74 -5.07 15.32 -9.39
N ASN A 75 -6.22 15.68 -8.85
CA ASN A 75 -6.92 16.91 -9.20
C ASN A 75 -6.26 18.17 -8.63
N TYR A 76 -5.69 18.08 -7.43
CA TYR A 76 -5.19 19.25 -6.69
C TYR A 76 -3.69 19.20 -6.37
N GLY A 77 -3.01 18.11 -6.70
CA GLY A 77 -1.57 17.94 -6.44
C GLY A 77 -0.70 18.56 -7.51
N LYS A 78 0.57 18.81 -7.17
CA LYS A 78 1.57 19.41 -8.08
C LYS A 78 2.12 18.44 -9.14
N ASN A 79 1.89 17.14 -8.98
CA ASN A 79 2.41 16.11 -9.89
C ASN A 79 1.39 14.97 -10.10
N PRO A 80 0.40 15.17 -11.00
CA PRO A 80 -0.60 14.17 -11.32
C PRO A 80 -0.01 12.89 -11.92
N SER A 81 1.02 13.01 -12.78
CA SER A 81 1.67 11.86 -13.42
C SER A 81 2.38 10.94 -12.42
N HIS A 82 3.03 11.50 -11.40
CA HIS A 82 3.57 10.69 -10.31
C HIS A 82 2.45 10.02 -9.50
N THR A 83 1.36 10.75 -9.25
CA THR A 83 0.21 10.24 -8.49
C THR A 83 -0.47 9.07 -9.23
N LEU A 84 -0.57 9.14 -10.57
CA LEU A 84 -1.05 8.04 -11.40
C LEU A 84 -0.18 6.78 -11.25
N LYS A 85 1.15 6.92 -11.25
CA LYS A 85 2.06 5.79 -11.02
C LYS A 85 1.88 5.18 -9.62
N VAL A 86 1.62 6.02 -8.61
CA VAL A 86 1.32 5.54 -7.25
C VAL A 86 0.01 4.76 -7.24
N TRP A 87 -1.00 5.25 -7.97
CA TRP A 87 -2.28 4.56 -8.15
C TRP A 87 -2.06 3.17 -8.74
N GLU A 88 -1.38 3.08 -9.88
CA GLU A 88 -1.11 1.80 -10.56
C GLU A 88 -0.41 0.80 -9.63
N VAL A 89 0.58 1.25 -8.85
CA VAL A 89 1.28 0.37 -7.90
C VAL A 89 0.38 -0.09 -6.76
N MET A 90 -0.43 0.82 -6.20
CA MET A 90 -1.36 0.47 -5.14
C MET A 90 -2.43 -0.49 -5.65
N ASP A 91 -2.98 -0.24 -6.83
CA ASP A 91 -4.00 -1.11 -7.44
C ASP A 91 -3.44 -2.51 -7.67
N LYS A 92 -2.23 -2.60 -8.23
CA LYS A 92 -1.52 -3.87 -8.36
C LYS A 92 -1.32 -4.57 -7.01
N ALA A 93 -1.04 -3.84 -5.93
CA ALA A 93 -0.92 -4.45 -4.60
C ALA A 93 -2.26 -5.06 -4.13
N PHE A 94 -3.39 -4.40 -4.36
CA PHE A 94 -4.72 -4.97 -4.08
C PHE A 94 -4.99 -6.22 -4.93
N GLN A 95 -4.69 -6.18 -6.24
CA GLN A 95 -4.87 -7.32 -7.15
C GLN A 95 -3.96 -8.52 -6.84
N LEU A 96 -2.82 -8.30 -6.19
CA LEU A 96 -1.94 -9.38 -5.73
C LEU A 96 -2.31 -9.89 -4.33
N GLY A 97 -3.35 -9.33 -3.70
CA GLY A 97 -3.76 -9.69 -2.34
C GLY A 97 -2.76 -9.27 -1.26
N LEU A 98 -1.94 -8.23 -1.54
CA LEU A 98 -0.96 -7.70 -0.59
C LEU A 98 -1.58 -6.83 0.50
N VAL A 99 -2.81 -6.36 0.29
CA VAL A 99 -3.53 -5.46 1.20
C VAL A 99 -4.59 -6.26 1.94
N ASP A 100 -4.60 -6.16 3.27
CA ASP A 100 -5.56 -6.85 4.13
C ASP A 100 -6.90 -6.07 4.19
N ASN A 101 -7.94 -6.67 4.76
CA ASN A 101 -9.28 -6.09 4.91
C ASN A 101 -9.32 -4.79 5.72
N ASP A 102 -8.24 -4.49 6.43
CA ASP A 102 -8.08 -3.32 7.26
C ASP A 102 -7.27 -2.21 6.56
N GLU A 103 -7.13 -2.30 5.23
CA GLU A 103 -6.45 -1.35 4.34
C GLU A 103 -4.94 -1.21 4.57
N THR A 104 -4.34 -2.11 5.37
CA THR A 104 -2.87 -2.16 5.55
C THR A 104 -2.22 -3.27 4.73
N LEU A 105 -0.91 -3.14 4.45
CA LEU A 105 -0.13 -4.26 3.92
C LEU A 105 -0.20 -5.47 4.87
N LEU A 106 -0.16 -6.66 4.28
CA LEU A 106 -0.07 -7.89 5.05
C LEU A 106 1.15 -7.88 5.97
N ASN A 107 0.87 -8.17 7.24
CA ASN A 107 1.88 -8.30 8.29
C ASN A 107 2.86 -9.43 8.02
N ARG A 108 2.42 -10.56 7.46
CA ARG A 108 3.33 -11.63 7.02
C ARG A 108 2.71 -12.32 5.82
N ILE A 109 3.54 -12.60 4.84
CA ILE A 109 3.23 -13.59 3.82
C ILE A 109 3.44 -14.92 4.49
N ASN A 110 2.41 -15.41 5.18
CA ASN A 110 2.37 -16.82 5.45
C ASN A 110 2.39 -17.49 4.08
N SER A 111 3.51 -18.16 3.77
CA SER A 111 3.51 -19.24 2.81
C SER A 111 2.46 -20.23 3.31
N MET A 112 1.21 -20.06 2.89
CA MET A 112 0.21 -21.09 3.07
C MET A 112 0.68 -22.24 2.19
N VAL A 113 1.16 -23.27 2.88
CA VAL A 113 1.24 -24.66 2.40
C VAL A 113 -0.16 -25.08 1.96
#